data_AF-W2CBU4-F1
#
_entry.id   AF-W2CBU4-F1
#
_cell.length_a   1.000
_cell.length_b   1.000
_cell.length_c   1.000
_cell.angle_alpha   90.00
_cell.angle_beta   90.00
_cell.angle_gamma   90.00
#
_symmetry.space_group_name_H-M   'P 1'
#
loop_
_entity.id
_entity.type
_entity.pdbx_description
1 polymer ?
#
loop_
_entity_poly.entity_id
_entity_poly.type
_entity_poly.pdbx_seq_one_letter_code
_entity_poly.pdbx_strand_id
1 'polypeptide(L)'
;MFYGEICDFRTAKDIGIDRPEKHEILHHIPPTPEQEAFIGKLMEFAKTGDATLLDRAPLSEREEKAKMLIATDLARKMSLDMRMIDPVKYSDHIDNKASHCAKLLCEYYRKYDEQKGTQLVFSDLGTYKPGEWSVYSEIKRKLVEDYGIPSSEIRFIQECKNEKAKKAMVEAVNRGDIRIV
;
A
#
# COMPACT_ATOMS: atom_id res chain seq x y z
N MET A 1 -17.09 -19.22 27.75
CA MET A 1 -17.47 -20.57 27.30
C MET A 1 -19.00 -20.64 27.25
N PHE A 2 -19.61 -20.00 26.25
CA PHE A 2 -21.08 -19.89 26.09
C PHE A 2 -21.49 -19.69 24.61
N TYR A 3 -20.63 -19.06 23.81
CA TYR A 3 -20.83 -18.89 22.37
C TYR A 3 -20.66 -20.17 21.52
N GLY A 4 -20.11 -21.25 22.08
CA GLY A 4 -19.95 -22.54 21.38
C GLY A 4 -21.17 -23.46 21.43
N GLU A 5 -22.20 -23.12 22.22
CA GLU A 5 -23.38 -23.97 22.43
C GLU A 5 -24.62 -23.51 21.63
N ILE A 6 -24.55 -22.33 20.99
CA ILE A 6 -25.69 -21.69 20.30
C ILE A 6 -25.46 -21.57 18.79
N CYS A 7 -24.24 -21.83 18.31
CA CYS A 7 -23.87 -21.73 16.90
C CYS A 7 -22.90 -22.86 16.53
N ASP A 8 -23.34 -23.78 15.66
CA ASP A 8 -22.45 -24.74 15.01
C ASP A 8 -21.59 -23.98 14.00
N PHE A 9 -20.38 -23.58 14.41
CA PHE A 9 -19.40 -23.03 13.50
C PHE A 9 -18.42 -24.13 13.12
N ARG A 10 -18.44 -24.53 11.84
CA ARG A 10 -17.46 -25.45 11.28
C ARG A 10 -16.40 -24.65 10.55
N THR A 11 -15.15 -24.80 10.96
CA THR A 11 -14.01 -24.29 10.21
C THR A 11 -13.83 -25.12 8.94
N ALA A 12 -13.13 -24.59 7.93
CA ALA A 12 -12.84 -25.34 6.70
C ALA A 12 -12.14 -26.69 6.95
N LYS A 13 -11.34 -26.76 8.02
CA LYS A 13 -10.68 -27.99 8.48
C LYS A 13 -11.68 -29.03 8.97
N ASP A 14 -12.75 -28.60 9.64
CA ASP A 14 -13.80 -29.48 10.19
C ASP A 14 -14.69 -30.08 9.10
N ILE A 15 -14.67 -29.52 7.89
CA ILE A 15 -15.47 -29.95 6.72
C ILE A 15 -14.62 -30.64 5.65
N GLY A 16 -13.31 -30.84 5.89
CA GLY A 16 -12.41 -31.53 4.97
C GLY A 16 -12.23 -30.82 3.62
N ILE A 17 -12.43 -29.50 3.56
CA ILE A 17 -12.25 -28.74 2.32
C ILE A 17 -10.76 -28.55 2.07
N ASP A 18 -10.26 -29.09 0.96
CA ASP A 18 -8.91 -28.83 0.49
C ASP A 18 -8.75 -27.35 0.14
N ARG A 19 -7.74 -26.70 0.73
CA ARG A 19 -7.45 -25.28 0.57
C ARG A 19 -5.95 -25.09 0.47
N PRO A 20 -5.48 -24.16 -0.38
CA PRO A 20 -4.06 -23.86 -0.45
C PRO A 20 -3.54 -23.37 0.91
N GLU A 21 -2.30 -23.74 1.23
CA GLU A 21 -1.63 -23.25 2.43
C GLU A 21 -1.27 -21.76 2.28
N LYS A 22 -1.51 -21.00 3.35
CA LYS A 22 -1.11 -19.58 3.39
C LYS A 22 0.40 -19.51 3.62
N HIS A 23 1.13 -18.96 2.65
CA HIS A 23 2.53 -18.59 2.81
C HIS A 23 2.66 -17.10 3.06
N GLU A 24 3.12 -16.72 4.25
CA GLU A 24 3.29 -15.33 4.66
C GLU A 24 4.78 -14.99 4.79
N ILE A 25 5.20 -13.98 4.05
CA ILE A 25 6.60 -13.53 4.01
C ILE A 25 6.64 -12.06 4.42
N LEU A 26 7.40 -11.76 5.47
CA LEU A 26 7.63 -10.39 5.92
C LEU A 26 8.88 -9.83 5.23
N HIS A 27 8.71 -8.75 4.47
CA HIS A 27 9.82 -8.05 3.82
C HIS A 27 10.27 -6.87 4.69
N HIS A 28 11.50 -6.95 5.21
CA HIS A 28 12.13 -5.85 5.94
C HIS A 28 12.89 -4.95 4.96
N ILE A 29 12.44 -3.70 4.82
CA ILE A 29 13.08 -2.68 3.96
C ILE A 29 13.69 -1.63 4.89
N PRO A 30 15.01 -1.37 4.81
CA PRO A 30 15.66 -0.34 5.61
C PRO A 30 15.17 1.06 5.21
N PRO A 31 15.18 2.03 6.14
CA PRO A 31 14.84 3.40 5.79
C PRO A 31 15.88 4.01 4.84
N THR A 32 15.43 4.88 3.93
CA THR A 32 16.32 5.68 3.10
C THR A 32 16.99 6.78 3.93
N PRO A 33 18.11 7.38 3.48
CA PRO A 33 18.76 8.48 4.21
C PRO A 33 17.81 9.65 4.52
N GLU A 34 16.88 9.95 3.62
CA GLU A 34 15.87 10.99 3.83
C GLU A 34 14.85 10.59 4.92
N GLN A 35 14.43 9.32 4.94
CA GLN A 35 13.56 8.79 5.99
C GLN A 35 14.26 8.82 7.35
N GLU A 36 15.54 8.44 7.43
CA GLU A 36 16.32 8.52 8.67
C GLU A 36 16.41 9.94 9.21
N ALA A 37 16.72 10.90 8.34
CA ALA A 37 16.75 12.32 8.70
C ALA A 37 15.37 12.80 9.19
N PHE A 38 14.29 12.38 8.52
CA PHE A 38 12.93 12.76 8.90
C PHE A 38 12.47 12.09 10.22
N ILE A 39 12.89 10.85 10.49
CA ILE A 39 12.68 10.18 11.79
C ILE A 39 13.31 11.01 12.91
N GLY A 40 14.53 11.53 12.72
CA GLY A 40 15.17 12.44 13.67
C GLY A 40 14.31 13.67 13.97
N LYS A 41 13.81 14.33 12.92
CA LYS A 41 12.90 15.49 13.04
C LYS A 41 11.61 15.14 13.78
N LEU A 42 11.00 13.98 13.50
CA LEU A 42 9.79 13.52 14.18
C LEU A 42 10.02 13.27 15.67
N MET A 43 11.17 12.70 16.05
CA MET A 43 11.51 12.48 17.46
C MET A 43 11.63 13.82 18.20
N GLU A 44 12.31 14.79 17.62
CA GLU A 44 12.46 16.12 18.23
C GLU A 44 11.13 16.88 18.28
N PHE A 45 10.29 16.78 17.25
CA PHE A 45 8.92 17.29 17.28
C PHE A 45 8.07 16.64 18.38
N ALA A 46 8.15 15.32 18.54
CA ALA A 46 7.40 14.60 19.58
C ALA A 46 7.81 15.07 20.99
N LYS A 47 9.08 15.42 21.21
CA LYS A 47 9.57 15.99 22.49
C LYS A 47 9.13 17.44 22.68
N THR A 48 9.46 18.31 21.73
CA THR A 48 9.37 19.78 21.87
C THR A 48 8.01 20.35 21.46
N GLY A 49 7.35 19.72 20.50
CA GLY A 49 6.18 20.28 19.80
C GLY A 49 6.49 21.38 18.80
N ASP A 50 7.76 21.60 18.47
CA ASP A 50 8.14 22.54 17.42
C ASP A 50 7.82 21.97 16.03
N ALA A 51 6.68 22.37 15.49
CA ALA A 51 6.20 21.93 14.18
C ALA A 51 7.06 22.45 13.01
N THR A 52 7.90 23.48 13.23
CA THR A 52 8.76 24.03 12.18
C THR A 52 9.84 23.03 11.76
N LEU A 53 10.22 22.11 12.65
CA LEU A 53 11.11 20.97 12.35
C LEU A 53 10.56 20.06 11.24
N LEU A 54 9.23 20.03 11.08
CA LEU A 54 8.51 19.25 10.09
C LEU A 54 8.07 20.10 8.89
N ASP A 55 8.66 21.27 8.71
CA ASP A 55 8.32 22.26 7.67
C ASP A 55 6.84 22.71 7.74
N ARG A 56 6.26 22.72 8.95
CA ARG A 56 4.88 23.19 9.20
C ARG A 56 4.90 24.53 9.94
N ALA A 57 3.78 25.25 9.82
CA ALA A 57 3.52 26.38 10.70
C ALA A 57 3.44 25.92 12.18
N PRO A 58 3.70 26.83 13.14
CA PRO A 58 3.51 26.54 14.57
C PRO A 58 2.11 25.95 14.85
N LEU A 59 2.05 25.04 15.82
CA LEU A 59 0.80 24.37 16.17
C LEU A 59 -0.23 25.38 16.69
N SER A 60 -1.48 25.20 16.28
CA SER A 60 -2.61 25.82 16.97
C SER A 60 -2.90 25.12 18.32
N GLU A 61 -3.63 25.78 19.23
CA GLU A 61 -4.02 25.19 20.52
C GLU A 61 -4.72 23.82 20.40
N ARG A 62 -5.47 23.61 19.31
CA ARG A 62 -6.13 22.33 19.03
C ARG A 62 -5.13 21.27 18.58
N GLU A 63 -4.16 21.65 17.74
CA GLU A 63 -3.13 20.75 17.25
C GLU A 63 -2.13 20.37 18.33
N GLU A 64 -1.84 21.24 19.30
CA GLU A 64 -1.00 20.90 20.46
C GLU A 64 -1.56 19.68 21.21
N LYS A 65 -2.88 19.62 21.42
CA LYS A 65 -3.57 18.46 22.02
C LYS A 65 -3.53 17.21 21.14
N ALA A 66 -3.36 17.38 19.83
CA ALA A 66 -3.31 16.31 18.83
C ALA A 66 -1.90 16.05 18.28
N LYS A 67 -0.85 16.59 18.91
CA LYS A 67 0.54 16.56 18.44
C LYS A 67 1.02 15.15 18.08
N MET A 68 0.71 14.17 18.93
CA MET A 68 1.09 12.77 18.70
C MET A 68 0.37 12.14 17.51
N LEU A 69 -0.86 12.59 17.21
CA LEU A 69 -1.60 12.14 16.04
C LEU A 69 -0.95 12.66 14.76
N ILE A 70 -0.48 13.92 14.76
CA ILE A 70 0.29 14.52 13.65
C ILE A 70 1.59 13.74 13.43
N ALA A 71 2.36 13.47 14.49
CA ALA A 71 3.59 12.71 14.40
C ALA A 71 3.35 11.31 13.81
N THR A 72 2.29 10.62 14.26
CA THR A 72 1.96 9.27 13.80
C THR A 72 1.49 9.26 12.34
N ASP A 73 0.68 10.23 11.92
CA ASP A 73 0.25 10.36 10.51
C ASP A 73 1.45 10.56 9.57
N LEU A 74 2.35 11.49 9.93
CA LEU A 74 3.56 11.75 9.16
C LEU A 74 4.51 10.54 9.15
N ALA A 75 4.64 9.84 10.28
CA ALA A 75 5.42 8.62 10.37
C ALA A 75 4.88 7.50 9.43
N ARG A 76 3.56 7.35 9.33
CA ARG A 76 2.93 6.39 8.40
C ARG A 76 3.15 6.79 6.95
N LYS A 77 3.05 8.08 6.62
CA LYS A 77 3.30 8.62 5.27
C LYS A 77 4.75 8.40 4.84
N MET A 78 5.73 8.86 5.65
CA MET A 78 7.15 8.69 5.32
C MET A 78 7.52 7.23 5.15
N SER A 79 6.96 6.33 5.98
CA SER A 79 7.29 4.90 5.96
C SER A 79 6.86 4.24 4.65
N LEU A 80 5.87 4.83 3.96
CA LEU A 80 5.42 4.36 2.67
C LEU A 80 6.26 4.98 1.54
N ASP A 81 6.30 6.31 1.48
CA ASP A 81 7.09 7.10 0.54
C ASP A 81 7.16 8.56 1.02
N MET A 82 8.33 9.20 0.95
CA MET A 82 8.50 10.60 1.39
C MET A 82 7.61 11.58 0.60
N ARG A 83 7.28 11.27 -0.66
CA ARG A 83 6.36 12.06 -1.50
C ARG A 83 4.92 12.10 -0.97
N MET A 84 4.55 11.18 -0.06
CA MET A 84 3.27 11.25 0.67
C MET A 84 3.21 12.41 1.66
N ILE A 85 4.35 12.96 2.06
CA ILE A 85 4.45 14.18 2.87
C ILE A 85 4.45 15.40 1.95
N ASP A 86 5.36 15.41 0.97
CA ASP A 86 5.48 16.50 0.00
C ASP A 86 6.01 15.96 -1.34
N PRO A 87 5.17 15.86 -2.39
CA PRO A 87 5.58 15.30 -3.67
C PRO A 87 6.46 16.23 -4.51
N VAL A 88 6.60 17.51 -4.13
CA VAL A 88 7.45 18.48 -4.83
C VAL A 88 8.84 18.50 -4.21
N LYS A 89 8.94 18.38 -2.88
CA LYS A 89 10.20 18.41 -2.14
C LYS A 89 11.00 17.11 -2.27
N TYR A 90 10.32 15.96 -2.28
CA TYR A 90 10.97 14.66 -2.27
C TYR A 90 10.92 13.98 -3.64
N SER A 91 11.98 13.26 -3.99
CA SER A 91 12.08 12.51 -5.24
C SER A 91 11.79 11.03 -5.07
N ASP A 92 11.60 10.31 -6.18
CA ASP A 92 11.53 8.85 -6.18
C ASP A 92 12.89 8.24 -5.79
N HIS A 93 12.92 7.48 -4.70
CA HIS A 93 14.13 6.78 -4.25
C HIS A 93 14.06 5.30 -4.68
N ILE A 94 15.17 4.77 -5.21
CA ILE A 94 15.21 3.39 -5.74
C ILE A 94 14.87 2.32 -4.68
N ASP A 95 15.21 2.57 -3.41
CA ASP A 95 14.93 1.67 -2.28
C ASP A 95 13.63 2.01 -1.51
N ASN A 96 12.70 2.79 -2.08
CA ASN A 96 11.39 2.97 -1.45
C ASN A 96 10.52 1.70 -1.55
N LYS A 97 9.49 1.61 -0.69
CA LYS A 97 8.59 0.45 -0.67
C LYS A 97 7.87 0.21 -2.00
N ALA A 98 7.55 1.28 -2.74
CA ALA A 98 6.92 1.18 -4.05
C ALA A 98 7.82 0.43 -5.06
N SER A 99 9.13 0.71 -5.06
CA SER A 99 10.11 0.06 -5.93
C SER A 99 10.31 -1.41 -5.58
N HIS A 100 10.46 -1.73 -4.28
CA HIS A 100 10.53 -3.12 -3.81
C HIS A 100 9.25 -3.91 -4.15
N CYS A 101 8.08 -3.29 -3.97
CA CYS A 101 6.80 -3.90 -4.30
C CYS A 101 6.68 -4.16 -5.81
N ALA A 102 6.98 -3.17 -6.66
CA ALA A 102 6.94 -3.33 -8.11
C ALA A 102 7.88 -4.44 -8.60
N LYS A 103 9.08 -4.56 -8.02
CA LYS A 103 10.02 -5.64 -8.31
C LYS A 103 9.42 -7.01 -8.02
N LEU A 104 8.90 -7.21 -6.81
CA LEU A 104 8.30 -8.48 -6.40
C LEU A 104 7.08 -8.83 -7.26
N LEU A 105 6.22 -7.85 -7.54
CA LEU A 105 5.06 -8.04 -8.41
C LEU A 105 5.47 -8.50 -9.81
N CYS A 106 6.55 -7.94 -10.37
CA CYS A 106 7.10 -8.37 -11.65
C CYS A 106 7.65 -9.80 -11.59
N GLU A 107 8.39 -10.14 -10.55
CA GLU A 107 8.94 -11.49 -10.36
C GLU A 107 7.83 -12.54 -10.34
N TYR A 108 6.77 -12.31 -9.55
CA TYR A 108 5.61 -13.21 -9.50
C TYR A 108 4.79 -13.21 -10.79
N TYR A 109 4.63 -12.05 -11.43
CA TYR A 109 3.96 -11.93 -12.73
C TYR A 109 4.64 -12.82 -13.78
N ARG A 110 5.97 -12.79 -13.85
CA ARG A 110 6.74 -13.62 -14.80
C ARG A 110 6.78 -15.09 -14.40
N LYS A 111 6.94 -15.37 -13.10
CA LYS A 111 7.00 -16.73 -12.55
C LYS A 111 5.72 -17.53 -12.82
N TYR A 112 4.56 -16.89 -12.72
CA TYR A 112 3.24 -17.51 -12.90
C TYR A 112 2.55 -17.06 -14.20
N ASP A 113 3.33 -16.83 -15.27
CA ASP A 113 2.77 -16.39 -16.55
C ASP A 113 1.91 -17.46 -17.22
N GLU A 114 2.28 -18.74 -17.07
CA GLU A 114 1.52 -19.88 -17.60
C GLU A 114 0.12 -19.96 -16.99
N GLN A 115 0.01 -19.76 -15.66
CA GLN A 115 -1.26 -19.80 -14.94
C GLN A 115 -2.02 -18.47 -15.00
N LYS A 116 -1.43 -17.42 -15.58
CA LYS A 116 -1.92 -16.04 -15.53
C LYS A 116 -2.28 -15.60 -14.10
N GLY A 117 -1.36 -15.87 -13.16
CA GLY A 117 -1.56 -15.57 -11.74
C GLY A 117 -1.96 -14.12 -11.48
N THR A 118 -2.94 -13.93 -10.59
CA THR A 118 -3.44 -12.62 -10.14
C THR A 118 -2.78 -12.21 -8.83
N GLN A 119 -2.48 -10.93 -8.69
CA GLN A 119 -1.89 -10.32 -7.51
C GLN A 119 -2.77 -9.16 -7.04
N LEU A 120 -3.02 -9.08 -5.73
CA LEU A 120 -3.79 -8.01 -5.10
C LEU A 120 -2.87 -7.15 -4.24
N VAL A 121 -2.85 -5.85 -4.49
CA VAL A 121 -2.02 -4.88 -3.77
C VAL A 121 -2.91 -4.03 -2.88
N PHE A 122 -2.56 -3.98 -1.59
CA PHE A 122 -3.28 -3.17 -0.60
C PHE A 122 -2.34 -2.18 0.05
N SER A 123 -2.82 -0.95 0.19
CA SER A 123 -2.21 0.14 0.95
C SER A 123 -3.32 0.93 1.66
N ASP A 124 -3.15 1.11 2.97
CA ASP A 124 -4.07 1.88 3.81
C ASP A 124 -4.07 3.38 3.47
N LEU A 125 -2.94 3.87 2.94
CA LEU A 125 -2.74 5.29 2.62
C LEU A 125 -2.60 5.49 1.11
N GLY A 126 -2.99 6.68 0.66
CA GLY A 126 -2.84 7.08 -0.73
C GLY A 126 -3.80 6.35 -1.65
N THR A 127 -5.07 6.18 -1.25
CA THR A 127 -6.13 5.66 -2.12
C THR A 127 -6.07 6.30 -3.50
N TYR A 128 -6.06 5.47 -4.55
CA TYR A 128 -5.94 5.96 -5.92
C TYR A 128 -7.09 6.92 -6.28
N LYS A 129 -6.71 8.02 -6.92
CA LYS A 129 -7.63 8.96 -7.57
C LYS A 129 -7.07 9.35 -8.95
N PRO A 130 -7.92 9.48 -9.97
CA PRO A 130 -7.49 9.92 -11.29
C PRO A 130 -6.84 11.31 -11.23
N GLY A 131 -5.65 11.45 -11.83
CA GLY A 131 -4.93 12.72 -11.95
C GLY A 131 -4.15 13.16 -10.70
N GLU A 132 -4.22 12.42 -9.60
CA GLU A 132 -3.43 12.67 -8.39
C GLU A 132 -2.32 11.62 -8.25
N TRP A 133 -1.15 12.04 -7.76
CA TRP A 133 -0.10 11.09 -7.41
C TRP A 133 -0.51 10.28 -6.18
N SER A 134 -0.23 8.98 -6.23
CA SER A 134 -0.46 8.02 -5.16
C SER A 134 0.57 6.89 -5.24
N VAL A 135 0.70 6.13 -4.17
CA VAL A 135 1.60 4.95 -4.17
C VAL A 135 1.11 3.88 -5.13
N TYR A 136 -0.20 3.74 -5.32
CA TYR A 136 -0.77 2.85 -6.35
C TYR A 136 -0.39 3.29 -7.77
N SER A 137 -0.52 4.59 -8.09
CA SER A 137 -0.10 5.09 -9.40
C SER A 137 1.41 4.98 -9.60
N GLU A 138 2.20 5.13 -8.54
CA GLU A 138 3.65 4.97 -8.60
C GLU A 138 4.04 3.51 -8.88
N ILE A 139 3.44 2.55 -8.17
CA ILE A 139 3.65 1.11 -8.42
C ILE A 139 3.27 0.78 -9.86
N LYS A 140 2.11 1.25 -10.34
CA LYS A 140 1.68 1.05 -11.73
C LYS A 140 2.68 1.66 -12.73
N ARG A 141 3.14 2.89 -12.49
CA ARG A 141 4.15 3.56 -13.32
C ARG A 141 5.40 2.68 -13.45
N LYS A 142 5.97 2.25 -12.32
CA LYS A 142 7.17 1.39 -12.28
C LYS A 142 6.94 0.05 -13.00
N LEU A 143 5.80 -0.61 -12.77
CA LEU A 143 5.47 -1.86 -13.45
C LEU A 143 5.41 -1.71 -14.97
N VAL A 144 4.86 -0.60 -15.47
CA VAL A 144 4.75 -0.32 -16.91
C VAL A 144 6.07 0.15 -17.50
N GLU A 145 6.68 1.18 -16.92
CA GLU A 145 7.85 1.86 -17.46
C GLU A 145 9.14 1.07 -17.25
N ASP A 146 9.36 0.53 -16.05
CA ASP A 146 10.63 -0.12 -15.68
C ASP A 146 10.61 -1.61 -15.99
N TYR A 147 9.46 -2.27 -15.81
CA TYR A 147 9.33 -3.73 -15.93
C TYR A 147 8.59 -4.21 -17.19
N GLY A 148 7.99 -3.29 -17.96
CA GLY A 148 7.33 -3.58 -19.23
C GLY A 148 6.01 -4.35 -19.10
N ILE A 149 5.36 -4.34 -17.93
CA ILE A 149 4.06 -5.00 -17.77
C ILE A 149 2.99 -4.18 -18.51
N PRO A 150 2.15 -4.82 -19.35
CA PRO A 150 1.10 -4.10 -20.07
C PRO A 150 0.16 -3.34 -19.11
N SER A 151 0.00 -2.03 -19.33
CA SER A 151 -0.91 -1.19 -18.53
C SER A 151 -2.37 -1.68 -18.60
N SER A 152 -2.74 -2.44 -19.63
CA SER A 152 -4.05 -3.08 -19.76
C SER A 152 -4.31 -4.14 -18.68
N GLU A 153 -3.27 -4.77 -18.14
CA GLU A 153 -3.37 -5.85 -17.14
C GLU A 153 -3.32 -5.36 -15.70
N ILE A 154 -3.17 -4.03 -15.50
CA ILE A 154 -3.10 -3.38 -14.19
C ILE A 154 -4.32 -2.46 -14.04
N ARG A 155 -5.13 -2.69 -13.01
CA ARG A 155 -6.34 -1.90 -12.76
C ARG A 155 -6.47 -1.50 -11.31
N PHE A 156 -7.15 -0.39 -11.06
CA PHE A 156 -7.45 0.05 -9.70
C PHE A 156 -8.92 -0.20 -9.40
N ILE A 157 -9.22 -0.92 -8.32
CA ILE A 157 -10.61 -1.22 -7.93
C ILE A 157 -11.46 0.06 -7.73
N GLN A 158 -10.82 1.19 -7.38
CA GLN A 158 -11.44 2.50 -7.18
C GLN A 158 -12.01 3.11 -8.48
N GLU A 159 -11.62 2.60 -9.65
CA GLU A 159 -12.18 2.98 -10.96
C GLU A 159 -13.60 2.39 -11.15
N CYS A 160 -13.93 1.29 -10.46
CA CYS A 160 -15.24 0.67 -10.53
C CYS A 160 -16.28 1.44 -9.69
N LYS A 161 -17.08 2.29 -10.35
CA LYS A 161 -18.11 3.12 -9.69
C LYS A 161 -19.44 2.41 -9.41
N ASN A 162 -19.66 1.23 -9.96
CA ASN A 162 -20.90 0.47 -9.78
C ASN A 162 -20.63 -1.05 -9.79
N GLU A 163 -21.63 -1.82 -9.33
CA GLU A 163 -21.53 -3.28 -9.22
C GLU A 163 -21.31 -3.97 -10.56
N LYS A 164 -21.86 -3.44 -11.66
CA LYS A 164 -21.63 -3.97 -13.00
C LYS A 164 -20.13 -3.88 -13.38
N ALA A 165 -19.50 -2.75 -13.10
CA ALA A 165 -18.08 -2.54 -13.37
C ALA A 165 -17.19 -3.44 -12.48
N LYS A 166 -17.54 -3.60 -11.20
CA LYS A 166 -16.84 -4.52 -10.29
C LYS A 166 -16.94 -5.97 -10.79
N LYS A 167 -18.14 -6.41 -11.16
CA LYS A 167 -18.35 -7.76 -11.70
C LYS A 167 -17.53 -8.00 -12.97
N ALA A 168 -17.54 -7.03 -13.90
CA ALA A 168 -16.75 -7.12 -15.13
C ALA A 168 -15.24 -7.19 -14.86
N MET A 169 -14.75 -6.44 -13.86
CA MET A 169 -13.35 -6.52 -13.42
C MET A 169 -13.03 -7.88 -12.83
N VAL A 170 -13.87 -8.42 -11.94
CA VAL A 170 -13.68 -9.76 -11.36
C VAL A 170 -13.66 -10.84 -12.45
N GLU A 171 -14.54 -10.75 -13.44
CA GLU A 171 -14.55 -11.66 -14.58
C GLU A 171 -13.27 -11.55 -15.42
N ALA A 172 -12.75 -10.34 -15.65
CA ALA A 172 -11.48 -10.12 -16.35
C ALA A 172 -10.27 -10.63 -15.56
N VAL A 173 -10.29 -10.48 -14.23
CA VAL A 173 -9.29 -11.08 -13.33
C VAL A 173 -9.32 -12.60 -13.43
N ASN A 174 -10.51 -13.21 -13.35
CA ASN A 174 -10.66 -14.67 -13.43
C ASN A 174 -10.22 -15.25 -14.78
N ARG A 175 -10.28 -14.47 -15.87
CA ARG A 175 -9.77 -14.87 -17.20
C ARG A 175 -8.26 -14.63 -17.37
N GLY A 176 -7.63 -13.89 -16.46
CA GLY A 176 -6.23 -13.49 -16.58
C GLY A 176 -5.99 -12.27 -17.49
N ASP A 177 -7.05 -11.55 -17.89
CA ASP A 177 -6.95 -10.30 -18.65
C ASP A 177 -6.43 -9.14 -17.77
N ILE A 178 -6.72 -9.21 -16.46
CA ILE A 178 -6.17 -8.32 -15.43
C ILE A 178 -5.43 -9.20 -14.44
N ARG A 179 -4.18 -8.87 -14.17
CA ARG A 179 -3.30 -9.70 -13.33
C ARG A 179 -2.79 -8.99 -12.10
N ILE A 180 -2.92 -7.66 -12.03
CA ILE A 180 -2.55 -6.85 -10.87
C ILE A 180 -3.69 -5.88 -10.58
N VAL A 181 -4.20 -5.92 -9.33
CA VAL A 181 -5.29 -5.07 -8.84
C VAL A 181 -4.88 -4.33 -7.58
#